data_AF-A0AA39VTT4-F1
#
_entry.id   AF-A0AA39VTT4-F1
#
_cell.length_a   1.000
_cell.length_b   1.000
_cell.length_c   1.000
_cell.angle_alpha   90.00
_cell.angle_beta   90.00
_cell.angle_gamma   90.00
#
_symmetry.space_group_name_H-M   'P 1'
#
loop_
_entity.id
_entity.type
_entity.pdbx_description
1 polymer ?
#
loop_
_entity_poly.entity_id
_entity_poly.type
_entity_poly.pdbx_seq_one_letter_code
_entity_poly.pdbx_strand_id
1 'polypeptide(L)'
;MCLLLGFNVIKQRLFKQESFHLILGIDFTKSNEWTGKVSFNNRSLHAIGDTPNPYEKAIGIIGKTLAPFDDDNLIPCFGFGDATTHDQEVFSFHSDHTPCNGFEEVLACYRNIVPNLKLSGPTSYASVIDTAIDIVEKSGGQYHVLVIIADGQFVNFTAIMSKNNITPAAKEAAFALAALMEIPIQYKAAFDFGILG
;
A
#
# COMPACT_ATOMS: atom_id res chain seq x y z
N MET A 1 7.67 -2.23 4.44
CA MET A 1 6.51 -2.73 3.68
C MET A 1 5.28 -1.83 3.88
N CYS A 2 5.41 -0.52 3.63
CA CYS A 2 4.32 0.45 3.41
C CYS A 2 4.99 1.81 3.15
N LEU A 3 4.63 2.48 2.06
CA LEU A 3 4.96 3.86 1.73
C LEU A 3 3.63 4.62 1.71
N LEU A 4 3.40 5.49 2.69
CA LEU A 4 2.21 6.34 2.73
C LEU A 4 2.59 7.70 2.15
N LEU A 5 2.09 8.04 0.97
CA LEU A 5 2.29 9.34 0.35
C LEU A 5 1.12 10.25 0.73
N GLY A 6 1.35 11.09 1.74
CA GLY A 6 0.37 12.05 2.25
C GLY A 6 1.01 13.13 3.12
N PHE A 7 1.94 13.86 2.50
CA PHE A 7 2.37 15.25 2.71
C PHE A 7 1.83 15.97 3.95
N ASN A 8 2.33 15.71 5.17
CA ASN A 8 2.08 16.51 6.40
C ASN A 8 0.61 16.69 6.88
N VAL A 9 -0.38 16.49 6.02
CA VAL A 9 -1.80 16.76 6.23
C VAL A 9 -2.47 15.54 6.88
N ILE A 10 -2.03 14.30 6.59
CA ILE A 10 -2.51 13.09 7.29
C ILE A 10 -2.37 13.24 8.80
N LYS A 11 -1.21 13.71 9.28
CA LYS A 11 -0.98 13.86 10.72
C LYS A 11 -1.90 14.93 11.32
N GLN A 12 -2.01 16.11 10.68
CA GLN A 12 -2.91 17.16 11.14
C GLN A 12 -4.39 16.78 11.07
N ARG A 13 -4.83 16.05 10.04
CA ARG A 13 -6.21 15.64 9.80
C ARG A 13 -6.65 14.47 10.67
N LEU A 14 -5.79 13.48 10.89
CA LEU A 14 -6.06 12.41 11.88
C LEU A 14 -6.25 13.00 13.28
N PHE A 15 -5.48 14.03 13.65
CA PHE A 15 -5.66 14.75 14.92
C PHE A 15 -6.84 15.74 14.92
N LYS A 16 -7.38 16.11 13.75
CA LYS A 16 -8.51 17.05 13.59
C LYS A 16 -9.83 16.40 13.16
N GLN A 17 -9.89 15.07 12.95
CA GLN A 17 -11.08 14.38 12.40
C GLN A 17 -11.52 14.92 11.03
N GLU A 18 -10.58 15.31 10.16
CA GLU A 18 -10.90 15.67 8.78
C GLU A 18 -10.84 14.43 7.89
N SER A 19 -11.90 14.15 7.14
CA SER A 19 -12.02 13.01 6.25
C SER A 19 -11.22 13.16 4.94
N PHE A 20 -10.98 12.05 4.27
CA PHE A 20 -10.23 11.95 3.01
C PHE A 20 -10.72 10.78 2.16
N HIS A 21 -10.27 10.70 0.91
CA HIS A 21 -10.50 9.54 0.05
C HIS A 21 -9.23 8.69 -0.06
N LEU A 22 -9.34 7.38 -0.04
CA LEU A 22 -8.22 6.45 -0.12
C LEU A 22 -7.92 6.01 -1.54
N ILE A 23 -6.63 5.89 -1.88
CA ILE A 23 -6.15 5.21 -3.09
C ILE A 23 -5.13 4.17 -2.64
N LEU A 24 -5.20 2.95 -3.17
CA LEU A 24 -4.29 1.86 -2.82
C LEU A 24 -3.47 1.40 -4.04
N GLY A 25 -2.15 1.38 -3.89
CA GLY A 25 -1.19 0.81 -4.83
C GLY A 25 -0.51 -0.42 -4.23
N ILE A 26 -0.49 -1.53 -4.95
CA ILE A 26 0.16 -2.78 -4.52
C ILE A 26 1.25 -3.17 -5.52
N ASP A 27 2.45 -3.33 -4.99
CA ASP A 27 3.63 -3.81 -5.72
C ASP A 27 3.48 -5.31 -6.05
N PHE A 28 3.58 -5.65 -7.33
CA PHE A 28 3.61 -7.02 -7.84
C PHE A 28 4.91 -7.32 -8.60
N THR A 29 6.01 -6.69 -8.19
CA THR A 29 7.33 -6.93 -8.78
C THR A 29 7.92 -8.27 -8.35
N LYS A 30 8.84 -8.78 -9.18
CA LYS A 30 9.48 -10.09 -9.02
C LYS A 30 10.29 -10.21 -7.74
N SER A 31 10.74 -9.12 -7.15
CA SER A 31 11.50 -9.14 -5.89
C SER A 31 10.75 -9.83 -4.75
N ASN A 32 9.42 -9.75 -4.78
CA ASN A 32 8.53 -10.45 -3.85
C ASN A 32 8.73 -11.97 -3.81
N GLU A 33 9.31 -12.59 -4.84
CA GLU A 33 9.63 -14.03 -4.86
C GLU A 33 10.74 -14.39 -3.86
N TRP A 34 11.73 -13.52 -3.66
CA TRP A 34 12.91 -13.81 -2.85
C TRP A 34 13.03 -12.96 -1.59
N THR A 35 12.35 -11.82 -1.49
CA THR A 35 12.42 -10.95 -0.29
C THR A 35 11.76 -11.58 0.94
N GLY A 36 10.90 -12.59 0.75
CA GLY A 36 10.37 -13.45 1.82
C GLY A 36 11.33 -14.53 2.34
N LYS A 37 12.56 -14.62 1.81
CA LYS A 37 13.55 -15.65 2.19
C LYS A 37 13.77 -15.77 3.70
N VAL A 38 13.92 -14.64 4.38
CA VAL A 38 14.17 -14.58 5.83
C VAL A 38 12.90 -14.25 6.62
N SER A 39 12.04 -13.40 6.08
CA SER A 39 10.87 -12.85 6.79
C SER A 39 9.60 -13.68 6.67
N PHE A 40 9.54 -14.60 5.69
CA PHE A 40 8.32 -15.35 5.38
C PHE A 40 8.58 -16.81 5.02
N ASN A 41 9.49 -17.47 5.75
CA ASN A 41 9.78 -18.90 5.64
C ASN A 41 10.16 -19.36 4.22
N ASN A 42 10.96 -18.57 3.51
CA ASN A 42 11.38 -18.87 2.14
C ASN A 42 10.21 -19.00 1.15
N ARG A 43 9.10 -18.31 1.42
CA ARG A 43 7.96 -18.19 0.50
C ARG A 43 7.93 -16.79 -0.11
N SER A 44 7.31 -16.67 -1.29
CA SER A 44 6.96 -15.38 -1.86
C SER A 44 6.12 -14.56 -0.89
N LEU A 45 6.35 -13.24 -0.82
CA LEU A 45 5.55 -12.33 0.00
C LEU A 45 4.08 -12.26 -0.44
N HIS A 46 3.76 -12.67 -1.67
CA HIS A 46 2.39 -12.79 -2.18
C HIS A 46 1.80 -14.20 -2.01
N ALA A 47 2.51 -15.17 -1.41
CA ALA A 47 2.02 -16.55 -1.39
C ALA A 47 0.64 -16.64 -0.70
N ILE A 48 -0.37 -17.07 -1.46
CA ILE A 48 -1.75 -17.26 -0.97
C ILE A 48 -1.84 -18.60 -0.24
N GLY A 49 -2.48 -18.60 0.92
CA GLY A 49 -2.76 -19.82 1.69
C GLY A 49 -3.74 -19.57 2.83
N ASP A 50 -3.75 -20.49 3.80
CA ASP A 50 -4.60 -20.42 5.00
C ASP A 50 -4.17 -19.32 5.98
N THR A 51 -2.89 -18.97 5.96
CA THR A 51 -2.33 -17.89 6.79
C THR A 51 -2.11 -16.65 5.94
N PRO A 52 -2.56 -15.46 6.40
CA PRO A 52 -2.34 -14.23 5.66
C PRO A 52 -0.86 -13.96 5.41
N ASN A 53 -0.52 -13.65 4.16
CA ASN A 53 0.79 -13.19 3.77
C ASN A 53 1.03 -11.74 4.24
N PRO A 54 2.27 -11.22 4.14
CA PRO A 54 2.59 -9.87 4.60
C PRO A 54 1.74 -8.75 3.95
N TYR A 55 1.35 -8.88 2.68
CA TYR A 55 0.48 -7.90 2.02
C TYR A 55 -0.93 -7.94 2.58
N GLU A 56 -1.51 -9.14 2.74
CA GLU A 56 -2.84 -9.31 3.35
C GLU A 56 -2.89 -8.73 4.76
N LYS A 57 -1.82 -8.94 5.54
CA LYS A 57 -1.68 -8.33 6.88
C LYS A 57 -1.60 -6.82 6.82
N ALA A 58 -0.82 -6.27 5.90
CA ALA A 58 -0.69 -4.82 5.72
C ALA A 58 -2.03 -4.19 5.33
N ILE A 59 -2.69 -4.73 4.30
CA ILE A 59 -4.03 -4.30 3.85
C ILE A 59 -5.02 -4.33 5.02
N GLY A 60 -5.06 -5.41 5.80
CA GLY A 60 -5.95 -5.53 6.96
C GLY A 60 -5.66 -4.51 8.07
N ILE A 61 -4.40 -4.27 8.40
CA ILE A 61 -4.01 -3.27 9.43
C ILE A 61 -4.35 -1.86 8.96
N ILE A 62 -4.02 -1.54 7.69
CA ILE A 62 -4.32 -0.25 7.08
C ILE A 62 -5.83 -0.02 7.06
N GLY A 63 -6.62 -1.02 6.64
CA GLY A 63 -8.07 -0.92 6.63
C GLY A 63 -8.67 -0.65 8.02
N LYS A 64 -8.22 -1.38 9.04
CA LYS A 64 -8.66 -1.11 10.43
C LYS A 64 -8.29 0.30 10.92
N THR A 65 -7.23 0.89 10.38
CA THR A 65 -6.69 2.18 10.84
C THR A 65 -7.26 3.37 10.07
N LEU A 66 -7.43 3.23 8.75
CA LEU A 66 -7.77 4.33 7.85
C LEU A 66 -9.22 4.32 7.37
N ALA A 67 -9.89 3.16 7.30
CA ALA A 67 -11.28 3.09 6.83
C ALA A 67 -12.26 4.01 7.59
N PRO A 68 -12.13 4.24 8.92
CA PRO A 68 -13.01 5.19 9.61
C PRO A 68 -12.88 6.65 9.18
N PHE A 69 -11.85 7.00 8.40
CA PHE A 69 -11.58 8.35 7.92
C PHE A 69 -11.83 8.50 6.41
N ASP A 70 -12.17 7.40 5.73
CA ASP A 70 -12.50 7.39 4.32
C ASP A 70 -13.95 7.87 4.11
N ASP A 71 -14.14 8.87 3.24
CA ASP A 71 -15.42 9.58 3.09
C ASP A 71 -16.55 8.68 2.54
N ASP A 72 -16.23 7.82 1.59
CA ASP A 72 -17.20 7.05 0.81
C ASP A 72 -16.99 5.53 0.85
N ASN A 73 -15.90 5.07 1.48
CA ASN A 73 -15.49 3.66 1.49
C ASN A 73 -15.22 3.10 0.08
N LEU A 74 -15.03 3.97 -0.92
CA LEU A 74 -14.71 3.59 -2.30
C LEU A 74 -13.21 3.77 -2.53
N ILE A 75 -12.52 2.64 -2.69
CA ILE A 75 -11.07 2.59 -2.73
C ILE A 75 -10.61 2.19 -4.13
N PRO A 76 -10.22 3.14 -5.00
CA PRO A 76 -9.45 2.85 -6.19
C PRO A 76 -8.20 2.01 -5.84
N CYS A 77 -8.15 0.79 -6.37
CA CYS A 77 -7.07 -0.16 -6.09
C CYS A 77 -6.33 -0.54 -7.37
N PHE A 78 -5.01 -0.43 -7.31
CA PHE A 78 -4.13 -0.63 -8.44
C PHE A 78 -2.98 -1.56 -8.09
N GLY A 79 -2.57 -2.37 -9.06
CA GLY A 79 -1.31 -3.12 -9.02
C GLY A 79 -0.29 -2.54 -10.00
N PHE A 80 1.00 -2.64 -9.66
CA PHE A 80 2.09 -2.18 -10.53
C PHE A 80 3.29 -3.15 -10.49
N GLY A 81 4.10 -3.13 -11.56
CA GLY A 81 5.34 -3.90 -11.64
C GLY A 81 5.16 -5.37 -12.01
N ASP A 82 4.00 -5.76 -12.53
CA ASP A 82 3.77 -7.09 -13.10
C ASP A 82 4.17 -7.14 -14.59
N ALA A 83 4.15 -8.34 -15.18
CA ALA A 83 4.57 -8.57 -16.56
C ALA A 83 3.61 -7.98 -17.59
N THR A 84 2.39 -7.57 -17.20
CA THR A 84 1.44 -6.95 -18.12
C THR A 84 1.65 -5.44 -18.23
N THR A 85 2.03 -4.75 -17.14
CA THR A 85 2.10 -3.28 -17.14
C THR A 85 3.46 -2.65 -17.40
N HIS A 86 4.55 -3.43 -17.52
CA HIS A 86 5.91 -3.00 -17.94
C HIS A 86 6.24 -1.53 -17.63
N ASP A 87 6.64 -1.17 -16.41
CA ASP A 87 7.11 0.15 -15.92
C ASP A 87 6.26 1.41 -16.20
N GLN A 88 5.29 1.36 -17.11
CA GLN A 88 4.63 2.53 -17.67
C GLN A 88 3.16 2.61 -17.25
N GLU A 89 2.56 1.49 -16.85
CA GLU A 89 1.15 1.45 -16.50
C GLU A 89 0.91 0.80 -15.13
N VAL A 90 -0.28 1.06 -14.58
CA VAL A 90 -0.86 0.31 -13.47
C VAL A 90 -2.05 -0.48 -14.00
N PHE A 91 -2.38 -1.60 -13.38
CA PHE A 91 -3.63 -2.29 -13.65
C PHE A 91 -4.62 -2.05 -12.51
N SER A 92 -5.90 -1.88 -12.84
CA SER A 92 -6.96 -1.78 -11.82
C SER A 92 -7.35 -3.18 -11.32
N PHE A 93 -7.75 -3.26 -10.05
CA PHE A 93 -8.26 -4.50 -9.46
C PHE A 93 -9.58 -4.95 -10.10
N HIS A 94 -10.39 -4.00 -10.59
CA HIS A 94 -11.59 -4.30 -11.36
C HIS A 94 -11.35 -4.02 -12.83
N SER A 95 -11.79 -4.92 -13.71
CA SER A 95 -11.64 -4.78 -15.17
C SER A 95 -12.45 -3.61 -15.75
N ASP A 96 -13.48 -3.15 -15.04
CA ASP A 96 -14.28 -1.98 -15.40
C ASP A 96 -13.80 -0.68 -14.76
N HIS A 97 -12.64 -0.72 -14.08
CA HIS A 97 -12.01 0.40 -13.37
C HIS A 97 -12.85 0.98 -12.22
N THR A 98 -13.85 0.26 -11.73
CA THR A 98 -14.61 0.67 -10.54
C THR A 98 -13.76 0.53 -9.27
N PRO A 99 -13.97 1.41 -8.26
CA PRO A 99 -13.31 1.28 -6.97
C PRO A 99 -13.82 0.06 -6.18
N CYS A 100 -12.98 -0.46 -5.29
CA CYS A 100 -13.40 -1.48 -4.32
C CYS A 100 -14.26 -0.84 -3.21
N ASN A 101 -15.31 -1.52 -2.78
CA ASN A 101 -16.13 -1.17 -1.64
C ASN A 101 -15.48 -1.65 -0.33
N GLY A 102 -14.57 -0.83 0.18
CA GLY A 102 -13.84 -1.06 1.42
C GLY A 102 -12.78 -2.14 1.34
N PHE A 103 -11.99 -2.24 2.42
CA PHE A 103 -10.82 -3.13 2.49
C PHE A 103 -11.15 -4.63 2.44
N GLU A 104 -12.40 -5.02 2.71
CA GLU A 104 -12.84 -6.40 2.56
C GLU A 104 -12.84 -6.83 1.08
N GLU A 105 -13.36 -5.97 0.18
CA GLU A 105 -13.32 -6.21 -1.26
C GLU A 105 -11.90 -6.10 -1.80
N VAL A 106 -11.09 -5.15 -1.30
CA VAL A 106 -9.66 -5.08 -1.64
C VAL A 106 -8.94 -6.41 -1.37
N LEU A 107 -9.16 -7.01 -0.21
CA LEU A 107 -8.57 -8.30 0.14
C LEU A 107 -9.07 -9.43 -0.77
N ALA A 108 -10.36 -9.45 -1.09
CA ALA A 108 -10.95 -10.44 -1.98
C ALA A 108 -10.35 -10.35 -3.40
N CYS A 109 -10.30 -9.15 -3.97
CA CYS A 109 -9.70 -8.89 -5.28
C CYS A 109 -8.21 -9.22 -5.30
N TYR A 110 -7.45 -8.82 -4.28
CA TYR A 110 -6.04 -9.19 -4.14
C TYR A 110 -5.83 -10.72 -4.20
N ARG A 111 -6.61 -11.50 -3.43
CA ARG A 111 -6.50 -12.97 -3.43
C ARG A 111 -6.88 -13.62 -4.76
N ASN A 112 -7.77 -12.99 -5.54
CA ASN A 112 -8.18 -13.47 -6.86
C ASN A 112 -7.15 -13.15 -7.96
N ILE A 113 -6.52 -11.99 -7.88
CA ILE A 113 -5.58 -11.50 -8.89
C ILE A 113 -4.23 -12.20 -8.76
N VAL A 114 -3.69 -12.32 -7.54
CA VAL A 114 -2.34 -12.84 -7.27
C VAL A 114 -2.00 -14.14 -8.00
N PRO A 115 -2.84 -15.20 -8.00
CA PRO A 115 -2.51 -16.47 -8.64
C PRO A 115 -2.36 -16.38 -10.17
N ASN A 116 -2.94 -15.35 -10.79
CA ASN A 116 -2.96 -15.17 -12.24
C ASN A 116 -1.91 -14.17 -12.74
N LEU A 117 -1.23 -13.46 -11.83
CA LEU A 117 -0.21 -12.50 -12.18
C LEU A 117 1.13 -13.17 -12.48
N LYS A 118 1.85 -12.60 -13.43
CA LYS A 118 3.27 -12.88 -13.64
C LYS A 118 4.06 -11.71 -13.06
N LEU A 119 4.76 -11.95 -11.96
CA LEU A 119 5.59 -10.92 -11.34
C LEU A 119 6.75 -10.52 -12.27
N SER A 120 6.98 -9.22 -12.45
CA SER A 120 8.01 -8.69 -13.37
C SER A 120 8.73 -7.49 -12.76
N GLY A 121 9.30 -6.62 -13.58
CA GLY A 121 9.85 -5.34 -13.15
C GLY A 121 10.47 -4.60 -14.33
N PRO A 122 11.23 -3.53 -14.06
CA PRO A 122 11.59 -2.97 -12.75
C PRO A 122 10.45 -2.36 -11.91
N THR A 123 10.78 -1.99 -10.67
CA THR A 123 9.86 -1.30 -9.77
C THR A 123 9.84 0.19 -10.10
N SER A 124 8.74 0.70 -10.63
CA SER A 124 8.49 2.13 -10.77
C SER A 124 7.27 2.53 -9.98
N TYR A 125 7.43 3.45 -9.02
CA TYR A 125 6.30 4.07 -8.31
C TYR A 125 5.66 5.21 -9.11
N ALA A 126 6.29 5.66 -10.20
CA ALA A 126 5.81 6.81 -10.98
C ALA A 126 4.39 6.56 -11.51
N SER A 127 4.14 5.39 -12.11
CA SER A 127 2.84 5.09 -12.73
C SER A 127 1.67 5.12 -11.73
N VAL A 128 1.88 4.64 -10.50
CA VAL A 128 0.85 4.67 -9.45
C VAL A 128 0.68 6.06 -8.83
N ILE A 129 1.75 6.86 -8.78
CA ILE A 129 1.68 8.26 -8.36
C ILE A 129 0.92 9.09 -9.40
N ASP A 130 1.26 8.95 -10.68
CA ASP A 130 0.60 9.64 -11.80
C ASP A 130 -0.89 9.28 -11.85
N THR A 131 -1.22 8.00 -11.68
CA THR A 131 -2.63 7.55 -11.58
C THR A 131 -3.36 8.22 -10.41
N ALA A 132 -2.70 8.40 -9.26
CA ALA A 132 -3.31 9.07 -8.12
C ALA A 132 -3.51 10.58 -8.38
N ILE A 133 -2.55 11.23 -9.07
CA ILE A 133 -2.68 12.63 -9.50
C ILE A 133 -3.90 12.79 -10.41
N ASP A 134 -4.05 11.91 -11.41
CA ASP A 134 -5.20 11.91 -12.32
C ASP A 134 -6.54 11.78 -11.57
N ILE A 135 -6.61 10.93 -10.54
CA ILE A 135 -7.81 10.76 -9.71
C ILE A 135 -8.12 12.05 -8.95
N VAL A 136 -7.10 12.67 -8.34
CA VAL A 136 -7.25 13.95 -7.62
C VAL A 136 -7.75 15.04 -8.57
N GLU A 137 -7.20 15.15 -9.77
CA GLU A 137 -7.65 16.14 -10.76
C GLU A 137 -9.11 15.89 -11.18
N LYS A 138 -9.48 14.64 -11.49
CA LYS A 138 -10.84 14.26 -11.88
C LYS A 138 -11.88 14.47 -10.76
N SER A 139 -11.45 14.38 -9.50
CA SER A 139 -12.30 14.65 -8.34
C SER A 139 -12.56 16.15 -8.09
N GLY A 140 -11.94 17.05 -8.88
CA GLY A 140 -11.99 18.49 -8.62
C GLY A 140 -11.09 18.93 -7.48
N GLY A 141 -9.99 18.21 -7.22
CA GLY A 141 -9.02 18.54 -6.18
C GLY A 141 -9.43 18.12 -4.78
N GLN A 142 -10.29 17.11 -4.64
CA GLN A 142 -10.58 16.52 -3.33
C GLN A 142 -9.30 15.92 -2.72
N TYR A 143 -9.24 15.93 -1.40
CA TYR A 143 -8.06 15.44 -0.70
C TYR A 143 -8.03 13.91 -0.68
N HIS A 144 -6.97 13.35 -1.23
CA HIS A 144 -6.75 11.90 -1.30
C HIS A 144 -5.48 11.50 -0.53
N VAL A 145 -5.48 10.27 -0.03
CA VAL A 145 -4.33 9.62 0.58
C VAL A 145 -3.94 8.41 -0.27
N LEU A 146 -2.75 8.46 -0.87
CA LEU A 146 -2.18 7.32 -1.61
C LEU A 146 -1.39 6.44 -0.65
N VAL A 147 -1.82 5.18 -0.54
CA VAL A 147 -1.16 4.14 0.24
C VAL A 147 -0.50 3.16 -0.73
N ILE A 148 0.84 3.04 -0.69
CA ILE A 148 1.58 2.08 -1.51
C ILE A 148 2.12 0.97 -0.61
N ILE A 149 1.77 -0.28 -0.91
CA ILE A 149 2.30 -1.47 -0.22
C ILE A 149 3.32 -2.11 -1.15
N ALA A 150 4.58 -2.14 -0.72
CA ALA A 150 5.72 -2.64 -1.50
C ALA A 150 6.75 -3.37 -0.64
N ASP A 151 7.55 -4.27 -1.21
CA ASP A 151 8.52 -5.11 -0.49
C ASP A 151 9.79 -4.36 -0.05
N GLY A 152 9.98 -3.14 -0.54
CA GLY A 152 11.07 -2.24 -0.18
C GLY A 152 11.19 -1.93 1.31
N GLN A 153 12.44 -1.78 1.78
CA GLN A 153 12.79 -1.50 3.17
C GLN A 153 12.56 -0.02 3.53
N PHE A 154 11.33 0.31 3.88
CA PHE A 154 11.03 1.61 4.51
C PHE A 154 10.58 1.49 5.96
N VAL A 155 9.98 0.37 6.34
CA VAL A 155 9.63 0.04 7.73
C VAL A 155 9.97 -1.42 7.95
N ASN A 156 10.78 -1.70 8.98
CA ASN A 156 11.21 -3.07 9.30
C ASN A 156 10.06 -3.85 9.98
N PHE A 157 9.06 -4.22 9.17
CA PHE A 157 7.89 -5.00 9.58
C PHE A 157 8.30 -6.26 10.34
N THR A 158 9.30 -6.98 9.82
CA THR A 158 9.83 -8.20 10.44
C THR A 158 10.33 -7.94 11.84
N ALA A 159 11.09 -6.86 12.06
CA ALA A 159 11.60 -6.50 13.39
C ALA A 159 10.50 -6.05 14.35
N ILE A 160 9.41 -5.44 13.87
CA ILE A 160 8.27 -5.06 14.73
C ILE A 160 7.47 -6.30 15.09
N MET A 161 7.17 -7.15 14.11
CA MET A 161 6.34 -8.34 14.28
C MET A 161 7.04 -9.46 15.05
N SER A 162 8.37 -9.54 15.03
CA SER A 162 9.17 -10.52 15.77
C SER A 162 9.36 -10.19 17.27
N LYS A 163 8.92 -9.02 17.74
CA LYS A 163 9.04 -8.65 19.17
C LYS A 163 8.15 -9.53 20.05
N ASN A 164 8.74 -10.45 20.81
CA ASN A 164 7.96 -11.36 21.66
C ASN A 164 7.39 -10.69 22.92
N ASN A 165 7.85 -9.48 23.27
CA ASN A 165 7.51 -8.81 24.53
C ASN A 165 6.28 -7.90 24.45
N ILE A 166 5.59 -7.85 23.31
CA ILE A 166 4.43 -6.98 23.09
C ILE A 166 3.27 -7.76 22.49
N THR A 167 2.05 -7.35 22.84
CA THR A 167 0.82 -7.98 22.37
C THR A 167 0.65 -7.81 20.85
N PRO A 168 -0.13 -8.66 20.17
CA PRO A 168 -0.43 -8.49 18.74
C PRO A 168 -0.99 -7.09 18.41
N ALA A 169 -1.92 -6.58 19.21
CA ALA A 169 -2.46 -5.22 19.04
C ALA A 169 -1.37 -4.14 19.19
N ALA A 170 -0.43 -4.30 20.13
CA ALA A 170 0.69 -3.38 20.28
C ALA A 170 1.69 -3.46 19.10
N LYS A 171 1.85 -4.63 18.47
CA LYS A 171 2.64 -4.78 17.24
C LYS A 171 1.97 -4.06 16.07
N GLU A 172 0.66 -4.21 15.92
CA GLU A 172 -0.13 -3.52 14.89
C GLU A 172 -0.05 -2.00 15.07
N ALA A 173 -0.23 -1.49 16.29
CA ALA A 173 -0.09 -0.08 16.60
C ALA A 173 1.33 0.45 16.37
N ALA A 174 2.37 -0.32 16.75
CA ALA A 174 3.76 0.05 16.51
C ALA A 174 4.11 0.06 15.02
N PHE A 175 3.56 -0.86 14.23
CA PHE A 175 3.72 -0.88 12.78
C PHE A 175 3.03 0.32 12.14
N ALA A 176 1.78 0.60 12.50
CA ALA A 176 1.04 1.77 12.02
C ALA A 176 1.79 3.06 12.39
N LEU A 177 2.27 3.19 13.63
CA LEU A 177 3.03 4.35 14.07
C LEU A 177 4.35 4.50 13.30
N ALA A 178 5.12 3.41 13.12
CA ALA A 178 6.37 3.46 12.37
C ALA A 178 6.13 3.83 10.89
N ALA A 179 5.10 3.26 10.27
CA ALA A 179 4.69 3.63 8.92
C ALA A 179 4.30 5.10 8.82
N LEU A 180 3.61 5.64 9.82
CA LEU A 180 3.24 7.07 9.91
C LEU A 180 4.44 7.99 10.21
N MET A 181 5.44 7.51 10.94
CA MET A 181 6.61 8.29 11.36
C MET A 181 7.69 8.41 10.30
N GLU A 182 7.77 7.48 9.35
CA GLU A 182 8.74 7.52 8.24
C GLU A 182 8.25 8.39 7.06
N ILE A 183 6.97 8.76 7.02
CA ILE A 183 6.36 9.62 5.98
C ILE A 183 7.13 10.93 5.75
N PRO A 184 7.56 11.69 6.78
CA PRO A 184 8.30 12.93 6.58
C PRO A 184 9.69 12.73 5.97
N ILE A 185 10.34 11.59 6.25
CA ILE A 185 11.67 11.25 5.73
C ILE A 185 11.54 10.80 4.27
N GLN A 186 10.51 10.02 3.96
CA GLN A 186 10.19 9.55 2.61
C GLN A 186 9.81 10.69 1.67
N TYR A 187 8.98 11.63 2.13
CA TYR A 187 8.64 12.85 1.37
C TYR A 187 9.90 13.63 1.01
N LYS A 188 10.77 13.86 2.00
CA LYS A 188 12.03 14.58 1.79
C LYS A 188 12.93 13.86 0.78
N ALA A 189 13.06 12.53 0.88
CA ALA A 189 13.83 11.75 -0.07
C ALA A 189 13.24 11.83 -1.49
N ALA A 190 11.93 11.64 -1.66
CA ALA A 190 11.27 11.70 -2.97
C ALA A 190 11.39 13.10 -3.62
N PHE A 191 11.31 14.17 -2.83
CA PHE A 191 11.57 15.54 -3.27
C PHE A 191 13.04 15.75 -3.64
N ASP A 192 13.98 15.32 -2.81
CA ASP A 192 15.42 15.43 -3.05
C ASP A 192 15.87 14.61 -4.28
N PHE A 193 15.16 13.53 -4.60
CA PHE A 193 15.37 12.72 -5.81
C PHE A 193 14.59 13.22 -7.05
N GLY A 194 13.84 14.33 -6.93
CA GLY A 194 13.07 14.90 -8.05
C GLY A 194 11.93 14.02 -8.57
N ILE A 195 11.46 13.08 -7.74
CA ILE A 195 10.32 12.19 -8.04
C ILE A 195 8.99 12.96 -7.87
N LEU A 196 8.99 13.99 -7.03
CA LEU A 196 7.89 14.92 -6.83
C LEU A 196 8.38 16.31 -7.24
N GLY A 197 7.63 16.96 -8.15
CA GLY A 197 7.96 18.28 -8.72
C GLY A 197 7.98 19.43 -7.72
#